data_AF-A0A3D9ZQN9-F1
#
_entry.id   AF-A0A3D9ZQN9-F1
#
_cell.length_a   1.000
_cell.length_b   1.000
_cell.length_c   1.000
_cell.angle_alpha   90.00
_cell.angle_beta   90.00
_cell.angle_gamma   90.00
#
_symmetry.space_group_name_H-M   'P 1'
#
loop_
_entity.id
_entity.type
_entity.pdbx_description
1 polymer ?
#
loop_
_entity_poly.entity_id
_entity_poly.type
_entity_poly.pdbx_seq_one_letter_code
_entity_poly.pdbx_strand_id
1 'polypeptide(L)'
;MRWTRRILVAAGTGVMAYALFGALTDPATEPAGQLAFLAAVVIAHDAILMPLIIGLGFLIGRFAPIPVRRPIRVAAIISLAVTLIAIPFVLGRGRRPDDPSALPLDYGRGLLIILALVWAVALVATLTRRRQPR
;
A
#
# COMPACT_ATOMS: atom_id res chain seq x y z
N MET A 1 -8.23 25.92 7.27
CA MET A 1 -7.06 25.49 6.48
C MET A 1 -5.70 25.80 7.12
N ARG A 2 -5.40 27.05 7.56
CA ARG A 2 -4.10 27.39 8.17
C ARG A 2 -3.81 26.63 9.48
N TRP A 3 -4.82 26.50 10.34
CA TRP A 3 -4.71 25.73 11.59
C TRP A 3 -4.55 24.24 11.38
N THR A 4 -5.35 23.63 10.49
CA THR A 4 -5.21 22.23 10.10
C THR A 4 -3.79 21.91 9.64
N ARG A 5 -3.22 22.75 8.76
CA ARG A 5 -1.84 22.60 8.29
C ARG A 5 -0.82 22.67 9.43
N ARG A 6 -0.96 23.65 10.33
CA ARG A 6 -0.06 23.81 11.49
C ARG A 6 -0.13 22.60 12.42
N ILE A 7 -1.34 22.09 12.68
CA ILE A 7 -1.54 20.90 13.52
C ILE A 7 -0.88 19.68 12.88
N LEU A 8 -1.09 19.45 11.58
CA LEU A 8 -0.47 18.32 10.86
C LEU A 8 1.06 18.40 10.86
N VAL A 9 1.62 19.59 10.64
CA VAL A 9 3.07 19.81 10.71
C VAL A 9 3.58 19.56 12.13
N ALA A 10 2.95 20.13 13.15
CA ALA A 10 3.36 19.93 14.54
C ALA A 10 3.29 18.45 14.95
N ALA A 11 2.23 17.75 14.57
CA ALA A 11 2.07 16.32 14.84
C ALA A 11 3.15 15.50 14.12
N GLY A 12 3.37 15.74 12.83
CA GLY A 12 4.40 15.04 12.05
C GLY A 12 5.80 15.26 12.61
N THR A 13 6.17 16.52 12.87
CA THR A 13 7.47 16.86 13.48
C THR A 13 7.62 16.26 14.87
N GLY A 14 6.54 16.24 15.68
CA GLY A 14 6.54 15.62 17.00
C GLY A 14 6.83 14.11 16.94
N VAL A 15 6.20 13.39 16.01
CA VAL A 15 6.47 11.96 15.79
C VAL A 15 7.92 11.74 15.34
N MET A 16 8.44 12.56 14.43
CA MET A 16 9.84 12.46 13.98
C MET A 16 10.83 12.73 15.12
N ALA A 17 10.57 13.74 15.96
CA ALA A 17 11.39 14.04 17.12
C ALA A 17 11.38 12.90 18.15
N TYR A 18 10.22 12.30 18.40
CA TYR A 18 10.09 11.13 19.27
C TYR A 18 10.88 9.93 18.73
N ALA A 19 10.74 9.61 17.44
CA ALA A 19 11.48 8.52 16.80
C ALA A 19 12.99 8.75 16.85
N LEU A 20 13.45 9.98 16.58
CA LEU A 20 14.88 10.34 16.66
C LEU A 20 15.39 10.25 18.10
N PHE A 21 14.62 10.74 19.08
CA PHE A 21 14.97 10.63 20.48
C PHE A 21 15.13 9.17 20.90
N GLY A 22 14.19 8.29 20.52
CA GLY A 22 14.30 6.84 20.77
C GLY A 22 15.57 6.26 20.14
N ALA A 23 15.84 6.55 18.86
CA ALA A 23 17.02 6.06 18.16
C ALA A 23 18.35 6.53 18.78
N LEU A 24 18.37 7.72 19.41
CA LEU A 24 19.57 8.27 20.04
C LEU A 24 19.76 7.82 21.50
N THR A 25 18.69 7.44 22.18
CA THR A 25 18.72 7.13 23.63
C THR A 25 18.69 5.65 23.94
N ASP A 26 18.18 4.82 23.02
CA ASP A 26 18.17 3.37 23.19
C ASP A 26 19.52 2.75 22.76
N PRO A 27 20.33 2.21 23.70
CA PRO A 27 21.62 1.61 23.41
C PRO A 27 21.52 0.31 22.59
N ALA A 28 20.33 -0.29 22.48
CA ALA A 28 20.09 -1.44 21.60
C ALA A 28 19.84 -1.03 20.14
N THR A 29 19.84 0.27 19.83
CA THR A 29 19.68 0.77 18.47
C THR A 29 20.89 0.40 17.61
N GLU A 30 20.63 -0.19 16.45
CA GLU A 30 21.62 -0.51 15.41
C GLU A 30 21.49 0.51 14.24
N PRO A 31 22.24 1.63 14.25
CA PRO A 31 21.98 2.77 13.36
C PRO A 31 22.23 2.41 11.90
N ALA A 32 23.27 1.63 11.63
CA ALA A 32 23.61 1.20 10.27
C ALA A 32 22.50 0.32 9.67
N GLY A 33 21.94 -0.60 10.47
CA GLY A 33 20.83 -1.45 10.04
C GLY A 33 19.55 -0.67 9.77
N GLN A 34 19.22 0.31 10.62
CA GLN A 34 18.07 1.19 10.42
C GLN A 34 18.23 2.06 9.18
N LEU A 35 19.40 2.68 8.98
CA LEU A 35 19.68 3.48 7.79
C LEU A 35 19.64 2.63 6.51
N ALA A 36 20.19 1.41 6.54
CA ALA A 36 20.11 0.49 5.43
C ALA A 36 18.67 0.10 5.11
N PHE A 37 17.83 -0.16 6.13
CA PHE A 37 16.41 -0.43 5.95
C PHE A 37 15.67 0.77 5.33
N LEU A 38 15.87 1.97 5.87
CA LEU A 38 15.24 3.19 5.34
C LEU A 38 15.66 3.45 3.89
N ALA A 39 16.95 3.33 3.58
CA ALA A 39 17.47 3.47 2.23
C ALA A 39 16.87 2.42 1.29
N ALA A 40 16.82 1.16 1.71
CA ALA A 40 16.22 0.08 0.90
C ALA A 40 14.74 0.34 0.60
N VAL A 41 13.96 0.83 1.58
CA VAL A 41 12.55 1.18 1.40
C VAL A 41 12.39 2.33 0.40
N VAL A 42 13.17 3.40 0.53
CA VAL A 42 13.11 4.55 -0.38
C VAL A 42 13.49 4.14 -1.81
N ILE A 43 14.58 3.38 -1.95
CA ILE A 43 15.02 2.88 -3.25
C ILE A 43 13.96 1.97 -3.87
N ALA A 44 13.42 1.01 -3.12
CA ALA A 44 12.36 0.13 -3.62
C ALA A 44 11.09 0.90 -4.02
N HIS A 45 10.72 1.93 -3.25
CA HIS A 45 9.60 2.79 -3.57
C HIS A 45 9.82 3.53 -4.90
N ASP A 46 10.96 4.21 -5.05
CA ASP A 46 11.20 5.07 -6.21
C ASP A 46 11.58 4.28 -7.47
N ALA A 47 12.30 3.17 -7.33
CA ALA A 47 12.76 2.36 -8.45
C ALA A 47 11.70 1.36 -8.93
N ILE A 48 10.76 0.95 -8.07
CA ILE A 48 9.79 -0.11 -8.40
C ILE A 48 8.36 0.41 -8.31
N LEU A 49 7.96 0.92 -7.13
CA LEU A 49 6.56 1.27 -6.88
C LEU A 49 6.12 2.45 -7.76
N MET A 50 6.93 3.50 -7.82
CA MET A 50 6.66 4.70 -8.61
C MET A 50 6.50 4.38 -10.11
N PRO A 51 7.44 3.68 -10.78
CA PRO A 51 7.28 3.28 -12.18
C PRO A 51 6.03 2.43 -12.43
N LEU A 52 5.72 1.50 -11.52
CA LEU A 52 4.55 0.64 -11.66
C LEU A 52 3.24 1.45 -11.59
N ILE A 53 3.13 2.36 -10.63
CA ILE A 53 1.97 3.25 -10.50
C ILE A 53 1.83 4.17 -11.72
N ILE A 54 2.93 4.76 -12.19
CA ILE A 54 2.94 5.62 -13.39
C ILE A 54 2.52 4.82 -14.62
N GLY A 55 3.13 3.65 -14.83
CA GLY A 55 2.83 2.76 -15.96
C GLY A 55 1.37 2.31 -15.97
N LEU A 56 0.84 1.92 -14.80
CA LEU A 56 -0.57 1.55 -14.64
C LEU A 56 -1.51 2.73 -14.91
N GLY A 57 -1.17 3.91 -14.39
CA GLY A 57 -1.89 5.15 -14.66
C GLY A 57 -1.92 5.52 -16.15
N PHE A 58 -0.80 5.34 -16.83
CA PHE A 58 -0.64 5.52 -18.28
C PHE A 58 -1.50 4.52 -19.06
N LEU A 59 -1.39 3.22 -18.78
CA LEU A 59 -2.17 2.17 -19.45
C LEU A 59 -3.68 2.41 -19.29
N ILE A 60 -4.14 2.73 -18.07
CA ILE A 60 -5.56 3.05 -17.83
C ILE A 60 -5.96 4.32 -18.59
N GLY A 61 -5.09 5.34 -18.60
CA GLY A 61 -5.32 6.57 -19.37
C GLY A 61 -5.39 6.35 -20.88
N ARG A 62 -4.61 5.40 -21.40
CA ARG A 62 -4.52 5.10 -22.84
C ARG A 62 -5.66 4.22 -23.33
N PHE A 63 -6.06 3.22 -22.55
CA PHE A 63 -6.95 2.15 -22.99
C PHE A 63 -8.35 2.18 -22.37
N ALA A 64 -8.53 2.73 -21.16
CA ALA A 64 -9.84 2.71 -20.52
C ALA A 64 -10.75 3.88 -20.99
N PRO A 65 -12.04 3.62 -21.25
CA PRO A 65 -13.02 4.68 -21.53
C PRO A 65 -13.17 5.66 -20.37
N ILE A 66 -13.33 6.96 -20.65
CA ILE A 66 -13.42 8.04 -19.66
C ILE A 66 -14.39 7.74 -18.49
N PRO A 67 -15.60 7.17 -18.71
CA PRO A 67 -16.55 6.94 -17.63
C PRO A 67 -16.05 5.95 -16.56
N VAL A 68 -15.19 4.99 -16.95
CA VAL A 68 -14.72 3.90 -16.09
C VAL A 68 -13.31 4.08 -15.55
N ARG A 69 -12.56 5.10 -16.02
CA ARG A 69 -11.17 5.36 -15.59
C ARG A 69 -11.02 5.51 -14.08
N ARG A 70 -11.93 6.25 -13.43
CA ARG A 70 -11.84 6.53 -11.98
C ARG A 70 -11.99 5.24 -11.14
N PRO A 71 -13.08 4.46 -11.27
CA PRO A 71 -13.20 3.19 -10.56
C PRO A 71 -12.04 2.24 -10.81
N ILE A 72 -11.59 2.10 -12.06
CA ILE A 72 -10.46 1.22 -12.41
C ILE A 72 -9.17 1.67 -11.74
N ARG A 73 -8.84 2.98 -11.74
CA ARG A 73 -7.64 3.48 -11.05
C ARG A 73 -7.67 3.20 -9.55
N VAL A 74 -8.80 3.45 -8.89
CA VAL A 74 -8.94 3.20 -7.45
C VAL A 74 -8.79 1.71 -7.14
N ALA A 75 -9.49 0.85 -7.89
CA ALA A 75 -9.40 -0.60 -7.73
C ALA A 75 -7.97 -1.12 -7.94
N ALA A 76 -7.27 -0.60 -8.93
CA ALA A 76 -5.92 -1.02 -9.26
C ALA A 76 -4.89 -0.57 -8.20
N ILE A 77 -5.02 0.65 -7.64
CA ILE A 77 -4.19 1.13 -6.53
C ILE A 77 -4.39 0.28 -5.28
N ILE A 78 -5.65 0.01 -4.91
CA ILE A 78 -5.98 -0.85 -3.76
C ILE A 78 -5.42 -2.26 -3.98
N SER A 79 -5.62 -2.83 -5.17
CA SER A 79 -5.10 -4.14 -5.54
C SER A 79 -3.58 -4.21 -5.38
N LEU A 80 -2.86 -3.20 -5.87
CA LEU A 80 -1.41 -3.12 -5.76
C LEU A 80 -0.97 -3.06 -4.28
N ALA A 81 -1.58 -2.18 -3.48
CA ALA A 81 -1.24 -2.03 -2.07
C ALA A 81 -1.47 -3.34 -1.28
N VAL A 82 -2.65 -3.95 -1.43
CA VAL A 82 -2.97 -5.21 -0.75
C VAL A 82 -2.06 -6.34 -1.21
N THR A 83 -1.73 -6.41 -2.50
CA THR A 83 -0.83 -7.44 -3.05
C THR A 83 0.58 -7.30 -2.49
N LEU A 84 1.14 -6.08 -2.43
CA LEU A 84 2.47 -5.84 -1.88
C LEU A 84 2.58 -6.25 -0.41
N ILE A 85 1.53 -5.99 0.37
CA ILE A 85 1.46 -6.41 1.78
C ILE A 85 1.30 -7.93 1.88
N ALA A 86 0.47 -8.54 1.02
CA ALA A 86 0.12 -9.95 1.10
C ALA A 86 1.23 -10.88 0.56
N ILE A 87 2.04 -10.45 -0.41
CA ILE A 87 3.08 -11.25 -1.08
C ILE A 87 3.95 -12.07 -0.10
N PRO A 88 4.58 -11.49 0.94
CA PRO A 88 5.42 -12.28 1.84
C PRO A 88 4.65 -13.42 2.51
N PHE A 89 3.39 -13.19 2.89
CA PHE A 89 2.56 -14.21 3.53
C PHE A 89 2.12 -15.30 2.55
N VAL A 90 1.79 -14.92 1.30
CA VAL A 90 1.47 -15.87 0.23
C VAL A 90 2.69 -16.73 -0.11
N LEU A 91 3.89 -16.16 -0.09
CA LEU A 91 5.16 -16.89 -0.26
C LEU A 91 5.56 -17.71 0.97
N GLY A 92 4.76 -17.71 2.04
CA GLY A 92 5.04 -18.45 3.27
C GLY A 92 6.20 -17.87 4.09
N ARG A 93 6.60 -16.62 3.84
CA ARG A 93 7.67 -15.97 4.60
C ARG A 93 7.20 -15.78 6.05
N GLY A 94 7.97 -16.32 6.99
CA GLY A 94 7.62 -16.34 8.42
C GLY A 94 6.95 -17.65 8.88
N ARG A 95 6.68 -18.60 7.97
CA ARG A 95 6.17 -19.93 8.35
C ARG A 95 7.25 -20.72 9.10
N ARG A 96 6.90 -21.26 10.26
CA ARG A 96 7.76 -22.09 11.10
C ARG A 96 7.13 -23.47 11.29
N PRO A 97 7.85 -24.57 11.04
CA PRO A 97 7.32 -25.93 11.25
C PRO A 97 6.87 -26.19 12.71
N ASP A 98 7.59 -25.57 13.62
CA ASP A 98 7.49 -25.61 15.07
C ASP A 98 6.44 -24.63 15.63
N ASP A 99 5.92 -23.72 14.82
CA ASP A 99 4.81 -22.82 15.17
C ASP A 99 3.76 -22.79 14.04
N PRO A 100 2.82 -23.76 14.02
CA PRO A 100 1.76 -23.81 13.02
C PRO A 100 0.79 -22.63 13.10
N SER A 101 0.82 -21.84 14.19
CA SER A 101 -0.03 -20.66 14.37
C SER A 101 0.53 -19.38 13.74
N ALA A 102 1.79 -19.39 13.28
CA ALA A 102 2.43 -18.22 12.68
C ALA A 102 1.77 -17.77 11.37
N LEU A 103 1.43 -18.70 10.48
CA LEU A 103 0.69 -18.45 9.22
C LEU A 103 -0.44 -19.48 9.05
N PRO A 104 -1.52 -19.39 9.85
CA PRO A 104 -2.52 -20.45 9.93
C PRO A 104 -3.48 -20.43 8.74
N LEU A 105 -3.61 -19.30 8.06
CA LEU A 105 -4.53 -19.09 6.95
C LEU A 105 -3.89 -19.39 5.59
N ASP A 106 -4.75 -19.71 4.62
CA ASP A 106 -4.40 -19.66 3.21
C ASP A 106 -4.47 -18.20 2.71
N TYR A 107 -3.33 -17.51 2.82
CA TYR A 107 -3.20 -16.12 2.37
C TYR A 107 -3.36 -15.95 0.86
N GLY A 108 -3.09 -16.98 0.06
CA GLY A 108 -3.32 -16.96 -1.38
C GLY A 108 -4.80 -16.87 -1.69
N ARG A 109 -5.59 -17.74 -1.08
CA ARG A 109 -7.06 -17.69 -1.17
C ARG A 109 -7.62 -16.40 -0.60
N GLY A 110 -7.12 -15.94 0.55
CA GLY A 110 -7.54 -14.67 1.15
C GLY A 110 -7.30 -13.47 0.24
N LEU A 111 -6.12 -13.39 -0.38
CA LEU A 111 -5.78 -12.34 -1.34
C LEU A 111 -6.72 -12.35 -2.55
N LEU A 112 -6.98 -13.52 -3.14
CA LEU A 112 -7.88 -13.64 -4.29
C LEU A 112 -9.30 -13.17 -3.95
N ILE A 113 -9.81 -13.51 -2.76
CA ILE A 113 -11.13 -13.04 -2.29
C ILE A 113 -11.16 -11.52 -2.18
N ILE A 114 -10.14 -10.91 -1.57
CA ILE A 114 -10.07 -9.45 -1.41
C ILE A 114 -10.00 -8.76 -2.78
N LEU A 115 -9.16 -9.25 -3.70
CA LEU A 115 -9.07 -8.70 -5.04
C LEU A 115 -10.41 -8.83 -5.78
N ALA A 116 -11.07 -9.98 -5.71
CA ALA A 116 -12.39 -10.18 -6.30
C ALA A 116 -13.42 -9.17 -5.76
N LEU A 117 -13.45 -8.94 -4.44
CA LEU A 117 -14.34 -7.95 -3.82
C LEU A 117 -14.03 -6.53 -4.29
N VAL A 118 -12.76 -6.14 -4.34
CA VAL A 118 -12.34 -4.80 -4.82
C VAL A 118 -12.82 -4.56 -6.25
N TRP A 119 -12.63 -5.53 -7.14
CA TRP A 119 -13.07 -5.42 -8.53
C TRP A 119 -14.58 -5.52 -8.70
N ALA A 120 -15.27 -6.31 -7.87
CA ALA A 120 -16.73 -6.35 -7.84
C ALA A 120 -17.32 -4.98 -7.45
N VAL A 121 -16.78 -4.33 -6.42
CA VAL A 121 -17.19 -2.97 -6.01
C VAL A 121 -16.91 -1.96 -7.13
N ALA A 122 -15.74 -2.05 -7.77
CA ALA A 122 -15.41 -1.20 -8.90
C ALA A 122 -16.39 -1.38 -10.06
N LEU A 123 -16.76 -2.63 -10.38
CA LEU A 123 -17.76 -2.94 -11.40
C LEU A 123 -19.11 -2.32 -11.05
N VAL A 124 -19.62 -2.53 -9.83
CA VAL A 124 -20.87 -1.91 -9.37
C VAL A 124 -20.82 -0.40 -9.49
N ALA A 125 -19.73 0.24 -9.06
CA ALA A 125 -19.54 1.68 -9.17
C ALA A 125 -19.52 2.17 -10.64
N THR A 126 -18.98 1.39 -11.57
CA THR A 126 -19.04 1.73 -13.00
C THR A 126 -20.46 1.62 -13.56
N LEU A 127 -21.20 0.60 -13.16
CA LEU A 127 -22.56 0.33 -13.64
C LEU A 127 -23.55 1.39 -13.12
N THR A 128 -23.48 1.75 -11.85
CA THR A 128 -24.34 2.80 -11.26
C THR A 128 -24.08 4.16 -11.90
N ARG A 129 -22.82 4.47 -12.21
CA ARG A 129 -22.42 5.74 -12.84
C ARG A 129 -22.80 5.83 -14.31
N ARG A 130 -22.89 4.70 -15.02
CA ARG A 130 -23.45 4.65 -16.39
C ARG A 130 -24.97 4.85 -16.42
N ARG A 131 -25.66 4.46 -15.34
CA ARG A 131 -27.13 4.60 -15.20
C ARG A 131 -27.58 6.00 -14.79
N GLN A 132 -26.66 6.91 -14.48
CA GLN A 132 -26.98 8.32 -14.29
C GLN A 132 -26.68 9.04 -15.61
N PRO A 133 -27.67 9.23 -16.50
CA PRO A 133 -27.51 10.19 -17.57
C PRO A 133 -27.28 11.55 -16.92
N ARG A 134 -26.28 12.27 -17.41
CA ARG A 134 -26.09 13.68 -17.08
C ARG A 134 -27.14 14.51 -17.81
#